data_AF-A0A362X6A2-F1
#
_entry.id   AF-A0A362X6A2-F1
#
_cell.length_a   1.000
_cell.length_b   1.000
_cell.length_c   1.000
_cell.angle_alpha   90.00
_cell.angle_beta   90.00
_cell.angle_gamma   90.00
#
_symmetry.space_group_name_H-M   'P 1'
#
loop_
_entity.id
_entity.type
_entity.pdbx_description
1 polymer ?
#
loop_
_entity_poly.entity_id
_entity_poly.type
_entity_poly.pdbx_seq_one_letter_code
_entity_poly.pdbx_strand_id
1 'polypeptide(L)'
;MKQTYFKTQKNIGLKLKSFSCIALIMAVGLFNINAQESLNTTGGDISNFNGSVNYSVGQVFYSTITTGNGSVSQGVQYAFNLKTLTGNSFRVQLDVMVFPNPTTSQVNLKTKMTNVNALRYELYDVMGRKIMEKTITNETTIINMEALDIATYQLNVVGANYELLKSFKIIKN
;
A
#
# COMPACT_ATOMS: atom_id res chain seq x y z
N MET A 1 -79.18 -2.96 24.48
CA MET A 1 -78.54 -2.55 23.20
C MET A 1 -77.24 -1.83 23.56
N LYS A 2 -76.06 -2.45 23.37
CA LYS A 2 -74.76 -1.90 23.78
C LYS A 2 -74.22 -0.98 22.67
N GLN A 3 -73.89 0.26 23.00
CA GLN A 3 -73.18 1.20 22.14
C GLN A 3 -71.67 1.08 22.45
N THR A 4 -70.87 0.78 21.43
CA THR A 4 -69.42 0.59 21.53
C THR A 4 -68.72 1.89 21.15
N TYR A 5 -67.91 2.46 22.05
CA TYR A 5 -67.08 3.63 21.78
C TYR A 5 -65.70 3.21 21.24
N PHE A 6 -65.32 3.69 20.05
CA PHE A 6 -63.94 3.61 19.55
C PHE A 6 -63.16 4.88 19.89
N LYS A 7 -61.98 4.73 20.51
CA LYS A 7 -61.06 5.81 20.85
C LYS A 7 -59.91 5.84 19.84
N THR A 8 -59.83 6.88 19.02
CA THR A 8 -58.74 7.08 18.06
C THR A 8 -57.47 7.54 18.78
N GLN A 9 -56.45 6.68 18.84
CA GLN A 9 -55.11 7.03 19.34
C GLN A 9 -54.28 7.64 18.20
N LYS A 10 -53.86 8.90 18.38
CA LYS A 10 -53.07 9.68 17.41
C LYS A 10 -51.59 9.31 17.55
N ASN A 11 -51.03 8.62 16.55
CA ASN A 11 -49.61 8.23 16.47
C ASN A 11 -48.69 9.47 16.31
N ILE A 12 -48.32 10.11 17.43
CA ILE A 12 -47.44 11.28 17.48
C ILE A 12 -45.95 10.93 17.59
N GLY A 13 -45.59 9.67 17.91
CA GLY A 13 -44.20 9.28 18.18
C GLY A 13 -43.30 8.99 16.97
N LEU A 14 -43.85 8.76 15.77
CA LEU A 14 -43.05 8.34 14.61
C LEU A 14 -42.48 9.51 13.78
N LYS A 15 -43.15 10.68 13.80
CA LYS A 15 -42.73 11.85 13.01
C LYS A 15 -41.49 12.56 13.55
N LEU A 16 -41.27 12.52 14.87
CA LEU A 16 -40.15 13.23 15.52
C LEU A 16 -38.79 12.57 15.25
N LYS A 17 -38.73 11.24 15.21
CA LYS A 17 -37.50 10.49 14.88
C LYS A 17 -37.09 10.66 13.41
N SER A 18 -38.07 10.71 12.50
CA SER A 18 -37.83 10.97 11.08
C SER A 18 -37.27 12.37 10.84
N PHE A 19 -37.79 13.39 11.54
CA PHE A 19 -37.26 14.75 11.48
C PHE A 19 -35.80 14.84 11.93
N SER A 20 -35.42 14.10 12.98
CA SER A 20 -34.03 14.05 13.46
C SER A 20 -33.08 13.42 12.43
N CYS A 21 -33.52 12.37 11.71
CA CYS A 21 -32.72 11.78 10.64
C CYS A 21 -32.55 12.74 9.45
N ILE A 22 -33.61 13.46 9.08
CA ILE A 22 -33.56 14.45 7.99
C ILE A 22 -32.60 15.59 8.34
N ALA A 23 -32.66 16.09 9.58
CA ALA A 23 -31.74 17.11 10.07
C ALA A 23 -30.27 16.65 10.08
N LEU A 24 -30.02 15.39 10.45
CA LEU A 24 -28.68 14.80 10.43
C LEU A 24 -28.14 14.67 8.99
N ILE A 25 -28.98 14.26 8.04
CA ILE A 25 -28.60 14.16 6.61
C ILE A 25 -28.28 15.54 6.03
N MET A 26 -29.07 16.57 6.36
CA MET A 26 -28.78 17.94 5.92
C MET A 26 -27.49 18.48 6.52
N ALA A 27 -27.16 18.14 7.78
CA ALA A 27 -25.92 18.59 8.42
C ALA A 27 -24.66 17.99 7.78
N VAL A 28 -24.72 16.75 7.28
CA VAL A 28 -23.58 16.08 6.60
C VAL A 28 -23.39 16.60 5.17
N GLY A 29 -24.41 17.21 4.54
CA GLY A 29 -24.32 17.79 3.20
C GLY A 29 -23.58 19.13 3.11
N LEU A 30 -23.17 19.72 4.24
CA LEU A 30 -22.53 21.05 4.28
C LEU A 30 -20.99 21.00 4.21
N PHE A 31 -20.38 19.82 4.11
CA PHE A 31 -18.94 19.70 3.95
C PHE A 31 -18.54 19.90 2.49
N ASN A 32 -17.55 20.77 2.25
CA ASN A 32 -16.95 20.95 0.92
C ASN A 32 -16.37 19.62 0.43
N ILE A 33 -16.96 19.08 -0.63
CA ILE A 33 -16.45 17.90 -1.33
C ILE A 33 -15.26 18.38 -2.16
N ASN A 34 -14.05 18.04 -1.72
CA ASN A 34 -12.88 18.20 -2.58
C ASN A 34 -12.99 17.12 -3.68
N ALA A 35 -13.23 17.56 -4.91
CA ALA A 35 -13.28 16.68 -6.07
C ALA A 35 -11.86 16.23 -6.47
N GLN A 36 -11.77 15.15 -7.25
CA GLN A 36 -10.52 14.58 -7.72
C GLN A 36 -9.76 15.58 -8.60
N GLU A 37 -8.57 16.01 -8.19
CA GLU A 37 -7.69 16.86 -9.00
C GLU A 37 -6.88 15.99 -9.97
N SER A 38 -6.93 16.30 -11.27
CA SER A 38 -6.08 15.67 -12.28
C SER A 38 -4.92 16.59 -12.66
N LEU A 39 -3.72 16.03 -12.78
CA LEU A 39 -2.56 16.74 -13.33
C LEU A 39 -2.74 16.90 -14.84
N ASN A 40 -3.38 17.99 -15.26
CA ASN A 40 -3.57 18.32 -16.66
C ASN A 40 -2.39 19.17 -17.16
N THR A 41 -1.94 18.89 -18.38
CA THR A 41 -0.90 19.69 -19.06
C THR A 41 -1.42 21.10 -19.34
N THR A 42 -2.71 21.23 -19.65
CA THR A 42 -3.42 22.50 -19.79
C THR A 42 -4.93 22.30 -19.62
N GLY A 43 -5.67 23.36 -19.36
CA GLY A 43 -7.13 23.36 -19.23
C GLY A 43 -7.66 24.79 -19.18
N GLY A 44 -8.98 24.94 -19.23
CA GLY A 44 -9.60 26.26 -19.13
C GLY A 44 -11.11 26.23 -19.23
N ASP A 45 -11.70 27.39 -18.93
CA ASP A 45 -13.13 27.63 -18.98
C ASP A 45 -13.42 28.57 -20.15
N ILE A 46 -14.34 28.18 -21.03
CA ILE A 46 -14.84 29.01 -22.11
C ILE A 46 -16.28 29.34 -21.79
N SER A 47 -16.58 30.62 -21.53
CA SER A 47 -17.94 31.10 -21.30
C SER A 47 -18.38 32.08 -22.39
N ASN A 48 -19.61 31.91 -22.86
CA ASN A 48 -20.29 32.85 -23.74
C ASN A 48 -21.75 33.04 -23.30
N PHE A 49 -22.49 33.94 -23.97
CA PHE A 49 -23.89 34.22 -23.63
C PHE A 49 -24.81 32.99 -23.73
N ASN A 50 -24.41 31.98 -24.51
CA ASN A 50 -25.18 30.77 -24.77
C ASN A 50 -24.76 29.57 -23.89
N GLY A 51 -23.74 29.70 -23.03
CA GLY A 51 -23.32 28.64 -22.12
C GLY A 51 -21.83 28.69 -21.74
N SER A 52 -21.45 27.80 -20.82
CA SER A 52 -20.06 27.60 -20.39
C SER A 52 -19.63 26.17 -20.67
N VAL A 53 -18.38 25.99 -21.12
CA VAL A 53 -17.73 24.70 -21.33
C VAL A 53 -16.37 24.73 -20.66
N ASN A 54 -16.07 23.69 -19.89
CA ASN A 54 -14.78 23.52 -19.24
C ASN A 54 -14.05 22.36 -19.91
N TYR A 55 -12.76 22.54 -20.20
CA TYR A 55 -11.97 21.51 -20.85
C TYR A 55 -10.63 21.29 -20.16
N SER A 56 -10.14 20.06 -20.27
CA SER A 56 -8.85 19.61 -19.72
C SER A 56 -8.10 18.79 -20.75
N VAL A 57 -6.82 19.07 -20.96
CA VAL A 57 -5.90 18.31 -21.81
C VAL A 57 -4.78 17.74 -20.95
N GLY A 58 -4.76 16.41 -20.82
CA GLY A 58 -3.69 15.67 -20.14
C GLY A 58 -2.56 15.26 -21.07
N GLN A 59 -1.49 14.69 -20.50
CA GLN A 59 -0.41 14.07 -21.27
C GLN A 59 -0.91 12.76 -21.91
N VAL A 60 -1.12 12.76 -23.23
CA VAL A 60 -1.57 11.58 -23.99
C VAL A 60 -0.42 10.66 -24.43
N PHE A 61 0.82 11.15 -24.41
CA PHE A 61 2.00 10.42 -24.88
C PHE A 61 3.16 10.58 -23.91
N TYR A 62 3.88 9.49 -23.65
CA TYR A 62 5.19 9.51 -22.99
C TYR A 62 6.21 8.88 -23.94
N SER A 63 7.36 9.53 -24.09
CA SER A 63 8.50 8.96 -24.80
C SER A 63 9.56 8.56 -23.79
N THR A 64 10.08 7.34 -23.93
CA THR A 64 11.21 6.85 -23.16
C THR A 64 12.44 6.89 -24.05
N ILE A 65 13.37 7.78 -23.75
CA ILE A 65 14.64 7.91 -24.47
C ILE A 65 15.66 7.07 -23.71
N THR A 66 16.10 5.97 -24.32
CA THR A 66 17.12 5.08 -23.75
C THR A 66 18.45 5.27 -24.48
N THR A 67 19.52 5.51 -23.73
CA THR A 67 20.90 5.57 -24.20
C THR A 67 21.75 4.55 -23.43
N GLY A 68 22.99 4.31 -23.88
CA GLY A 68 23.91 3.39 -23.18
C GLY A 68 24.21 3.76 -21.72
N ASN A 69 23.94 5.01 -21.32
CA ASN A 69 24.18 5.52 -19.96
C ASN A 69 22.90 5.63 -19.11
N GLY A 70 21.73 5.25 -19.63
CA GLY A 70 20.49 5.29 -18.88
C GLY A 70 19.25 5.59 -19.73
N SER A 71 18.09 5.57 -19.09
CA SER A 71 16.80 5.83 -19.73
C SER A 71 16.06 6.94 -19.01
N VAL A 72 15.45 7.85 -19.77
CA VAL A 72 14.63 8.95 -19.26
C VAL A 72 13.25 8.89 -19.91
N SER A 73 12.22 8.74 -19.10
CA SER A 73 10.81 8.78 -19.54
C SER A 73 10.23 10.17 -19.32
N GLN A 74 9.62 10.74 -20.36
CA GLN A 74 8.94 12.03 -20.29
C GLN A 74 7.62 11.91 -19.50
N GLY A 75 7.34 12.88 -18.64
CA GLY A 75 6.10 13.00 -17.88
C GLY A 75 6.32 13.42 -16.44
N VAL A 76 5.26 13.37 -15.61
CA VAL A 76 5.35 13.69 -14.17
C VAL A 76 6.17 12.61 -13.47
N GLN A 77 7.43 12.92 -13.18
CA GLN A 77 8.30 12.04 -12.40
C GLN A 77 8.14 12.34 -10.91
N TYR A 78 7.64 11.38 -10.14
CA TYR A 78 7.75 11.40 -8.69
C TYR A 78 9.16 10.96 -8.29
N ALA A 79 9.96 11.91 -7.82
CA ALA A 79 11.28 11.60 -7.25
C ALA A 79 11.09 10.85 -5.92
N PHE A 80 11.17 9.53 -5.96
CA PHE A 80 11.23 8.72 -4.74
C PHE A 80 12.63 8.87 -4.13
N ASN A 81 12.77 9.79 -3.18
CA ASN A 81 13.99 9.89 -2.36
C ASN A 81 14.01 8.74 -1.34
N LEU A 82 14.70 7.66 -1.68
CA LEU A 82 15.15 6.66 -0.71
C LEU A 82 16.18 7.31 0.22
N LYS A 83 15.72 8.08 1.22
CA LYS A 83 16.56 8.39 2.38
C LYS A 83 16.72 7.09 3.16
N THR A 84 17.84 6.39 2.97
CA THR A 84 18.26 5.42 3.97
C THR A 84 18.48 6.18 5.27
N LEU A 85 17.70 5.87 6.31
CA LEU A 85 17.96 6.37 7.65
C LEU A 85 19.33 5.86 8.07
N THR A 86 20.35 6.70 7.95
CA THR A 86 21.69 6.42 8.45
C THR A 86 21.69 6.63 9.97
N GLY A 87 21.06 5.70 10.70
CA GLY A 87 21.37 5.49 12.11
C GLY A 87 22.58 4.58 12.17
N ASN A 88 23.67 5.01 12.82
CA ASN A 88 24.97 4.34 12.97
C ASN A 88 24.96 2.84 12.63
N SER A 89 25.05 2.54 11.34
CA SER A 89 25.05 1.16 10.87
C SER A 89 26.44 0.63 11.18
N PHE A 90 26.55 -0.27 12.16
CA PHE A 90 27.62 -1.24 12.16
C PHE A 90 27.49 -2.00 10.84
N ARG A 91 28.20 -1.54 9.80
CA ARG A 91 28.21 -2.14 8.48
C ARG A 91 28.98 -3.45 8.60
N VAL A 92 28.34 -4.46 9.17
CA VAL A 92 28.69 -5.83 8.82
C VAL A 92 28.47 -5.88 7.31
N GLN A 93 29.56 -6.01 6.55
CA GLN A 93 29.50 -6.20 5.10
C GLN A 93 28.96 -7.61 4.86
N LEU A 94 27.67 -7.82 5.15
CA LEU A 94 27.00 -9.10 5.07
C LEU A 94 26.59 -9.30 3.61
N ASP A 95 27.36 -10.12 2.91
CA ASP A 95 27.06 -10.53 1.54
C ASP A 95 25.93 -11.56 1.56
N VAL A 96 24.71 -11.05 1.39
CA VAL A 96 23.46 -11.83 1.37
C VAL A 96 22.68 -11.57 0.10
N MET A 97 22.24 -12.66 -0.53
CA MET A 97 21.46 -12.68 -1.77
C MET A 97 20.23 -13.57 -1.62
N VAL A 98 19.16 -13.24 -2.35
CA VAL A 98 17.88 -13.94 -2.32
C VAL A 98 17.42 -14.21 -3.75
N PHE A 99 17.22 -15.48 -4.12
CA PHE A 99 16.82 -15.86 -5.50
C PHE A 99 16.11 -17.23 -5.57
N PRO A 100 15.22 -17.46 -6.55
CA PRO A 100 14.69 -16.47 -7.48
C PRO A 100 13.73 -15.51 -6.78
N ASN A 101 13.63 -14.30 -7.31
CA ASN A 101 12.63 -13.32 -6.91
C ASN A 101 12.24 -12.52 -8.17
N PRO A 102 11.03 -12.64 -8.73
CA PRO A 102 9.86 -13.37 -8.18
C PRO A 102 10.03 -14.89 -8.05
N THR A 103 9.17 -15.53 -7.26
CA THR A 103 9.14 -16.99 -7.02
C THR A 103 7.72 -17.55 -7.11
N THR A 104 7.57 -18.88 -7.26
CA THR A 104 6.29 -19.59 -7.19
C THR A 104 6.22 -20.61 -6.04
N SER A 105 7.35 -21.19 -5.64
CA SER A 105 7.37 -22.28 -4.64
C SER A 105 8.49 -22.20 -3.62
N GLN A 106 9.65 -21.65 -3.97
CA GLN A 106 10.81 -21.63 -3.06
C GLN A 106 11.76 -20.48 -3.34
N VAL A 107 12.46 -20.05 -2.31
CA VAL A 107 13.49 -19.00 -2.38
C VAL A 107 14.76 -19.49 -1.70
N ASN A 108 15.88 -19.27 -2.35
CA ASN A 108 17.21 -19.52 -1.79
C ASN A 108 17.73 -18.22 -1.16
N LEU A 109 18.04 -18.29 0.12
CA LEU A 109 18.77 -17.28 0.87
C LEU A 109 20.23 -17.69 0.94
N LYS A 110 21.11 -17.00 0.21
CA LYS A 110 22.56 -17.23 0.21
C LYS A 110 23.25 -16.21 1.09
N THR A 111 24.06 -16.66 2.05
CA THR A 111 24.84 -15.84 2.99
C THR A 111 26.30 -16.27 2.95
N LYS A 112 27.22 -15.34 2.69
CA LYS A 112 28.66 -15.61 2.77
C LYS A 112 29.08 -15.67 4.25
N MET A 113 29.29 -16.88 4.77
CA MET A 113 29.57 -17.13 6.18
C MET A 113 31.03 -16.79 6.52
N THR A 114 31.33 -15.52 6.81
CA THR A 114 32.70 -15.12 7.23
C THR A 114 32.83 -14.98 8.76
N ASN A 115 31.73 -14.84 9.49
CA ASN A 115 31.68 -14.93 10.96
C ASN A 115 30.25 -15.31 11.39
N VAL A 116 30.06 -16.57 11.81
CA VAL A 116 28.76 -17.20 12.04
C VAL A 116 28.24 -16.86 13.44
N ASN A 117 27.92 -15.59 13.67
CA ASN A 117 27.11 -15.23 14.84
C ASN A 117 25.67 -15.63 14.53
N ALA A 118 25.17 -16.73 15.13
CA ALA A 118 23.81 -17.27 15.09
C ALA A 118 22.78 -16.45 14.25
N LEU A 119 22.94 -16.45 12.93
CA LEU A 119 22.08 -15.68 12.03
C LEU A 119 20.72 -16.35 11.98
N ARG A 120 19.67 -15.55 11.89
CA ARG A 120 18.29 -16.04 11.71
C ARG A 120 17.66 -15.29 10.57
N TYR A 121 16.68 -15.90 9.95
CA TYR A 121 15.77 -15.20 9.07
C TYR A 121 14.36 -15.21 9.64
N GLU A 122 13.62 -14.15 9.34
CA GLU A 122 12.23 -13.98 9.70
C GLU A 122 11.45 -13.58 8.44
N LEU A 123 10.34 -14.27 8.18
CA LEU A 123 9.45 -13.96 7.07
C LEU A 123 8.17 -13.33 7.60
N TYR A 124 7.77 -12.23 6.99
CA TYR A 124 6.56 -11.47 7.33
C TYR A 124 5.65 -11.32 6.11
N ASP A 125 4.34 -11.24 6.35
CA ASP A 125 3.38 -10.82 5.33
C ASP A 125 3.33 -9.29 5.17
N VAL A 126 2.52 -8.82 4.22
CA VAL A 126 2.32 -7.38 3.96
C VAL A 126 1.72 -6.60 5.13
N MET A 127 1.08 -7.29 6.09
CA MET A 127 0.51 -6.67 7.29
C MET A 127 1.52 -6.65 8.45
N GLY A 128 2.73 -7.18 8.26
CA GLY A 128 3.76 -7.29 9.29
C GLY A 128 3.57 -8.47 10.24
N ARG A 129 2.71 -9.45 9.93
CA ARG A 129 2.56 -10.67 10.73
C ARG A 129 3.72 -11.61 10.43
N LYS A 130 4.40 -12.10 11.48
CA LYS A 130 5.50 -13.07 11.34
C LYS A 130 4.93 -14.44 10.95
N ILE A 131 5.33 -14.93 9.78
CA ILE A 131 4.92 -16.23 9.23
C ILE A 131 5.85 -17.33 9.75
N MET A 132 7.16 -17.07 9.72
CA MET A 132 8.15 -18.04 10.18
C MET A 132 9.45 -17.36 10.61
N GLU A 133 10.19 -18.05 11.47
CA GLU A 133 11.52 -17.67 11.92
C GLU A 133 12.37 -18.93 12.03
N LYS A 134 13.57 -18.94 11.44
CA LYS A 134 14.53 -20.05 11.57
C LYS A 134 15.97 -19.56 11.57
N THR A 135 16.84 -20.33 12.21
CA THR A 135 18.29 -20.13 12.19
C THR A 135 18.87 -20.50 10.83
N ILE A 136 19.82 -19.70 10.34
CA ILE A 136 20.59 -19.96 9.11
C ILE A 136 21.82 -20.78 9.50
N THR A 137 21.81 -22.06 9.15
CA THR A 137 22.91 -22.99 9.48
C THR A 137 23.87 -23.22 8.32
N ASN A 138 23.43 -22.98 7.09
CA ASN A 138 24.17 -23.26 5.87
C ASN A 138 24.35 -21.99 5.04
N GLU A 139 25.38 -21.95 4.18
CA GLU A 139 25.61 -20.83 3.26
C GLU A 139 24.42 -20.57 2.33
N THR A 140 23.66 -21.61 1.98
CA THR A 140 22.41 -21.49 1.22
C THR A 140 21.29 -22.16 1.99
N THR A 141 20.25 -21.40 2.30
CA THR A 141 19.04 -21.87 3.00
C THR A 141 17.84 -21.79 2.07
N ILE A 142 17.12 -22.91 1.94
CA ILE A 142 15.90 -22.99 1.14
C ILE A 142 14.70 -22.61 2.01
N ILE A 143 13.92 -21.64 1.55
CA ILE A 143 12.69 -21.19 2.18
C ILE A 143 11.53 -21.66 1.31
N ASN A 144 10.71 -22.55 1.85
CA ASN A 144 9.51 -23.03 1.17
C ASN A 144 8.43 -21.95 1.24
N MET A 145 7.94 -21.54 0.08
CA MET A 145 6.89 -20.54 -0.13
C MET A 145 5.60 -21.16 -0.69
N GLU A 146 5.61 -22.44 -1.07
CA GLU A 146 4.55 -23.11 -1.83
C GLU A 146 3.18 -23.04 -1.17
N ALA A 147 3.13 -23.25 0.15
CA ALA A 147 1.90 -23.21 0.95
C ALA A 147 1.41 -21.79 1.30
N LEU A 148 2.15 -20.74 0.90
CA LEU A 148 1.79 -19.35 1.16
C LEU A 148 0.98 -18.78 -0.01
N ASP A 149 0.11 -17.80 0.24
CA ASP A 149 -0.69 -17.17 -0.82
C ASP A 149 0.16 -16.37 -1.82
N ILE A 150 -0.37 -16.14 -3.03
CA ILE A 150 0.22 -15.23 -4.02
C ILE A 150 0.18 -13.81 -3.45
N ALA A 151 1.32 -13.31 -3.02
CA ALA A 151 1.45 -12.02 -2.35
C ALA A 151 2.92 -11.55 -2.31
N THR A 152 3.13 -10.35 -1.78
CA THR A 152 4.45 -9.87 -1.41
C THR A 152 4.78 -10.22 0.03
N TYR A 153 6.01 -10.62 0.30
CA TYR A 153 6.51 -10.95 1.63
C TYR A 153 7.77 -10.15 1.94
N GLN A 154 8.04 -9.95 3.22
CA GLN A 154 9.28 -9.34 3.69
C GLN A 154 10.13 -10.39 4.41
N LEU A 155 11.35 -10.61 3.92
CA LEU A 155 12.34 -11.49 4.52
C LEU A 155 13.41 -10.65 5.21
N ASN A 156 13.49 -10.75 6.52
CA ASN A 156 14.53 -10.12 7.33
C ASN A 156 15.62 -11.13 7.66
N VAL A 157 16.87 -10.69 7.63
CA VAL A 157 18.03 -11.41 8.17
C VAL A 157 18.49 -10.65 9.40
N VAL A 158 18.52 -11.34 10.53
CA VAL A 158 18.82 -10.78 11.85
C VAL A 158 20.04 -11.45 12.48
N GLY A 159 20.79 -10.66 13.24
CA GLY A 159 21.95 -11.12 14.00
C GLY A 159 21.56 -11.82 15.31
N ALA A 160 22.57 -12.29 16.05
CA ALA A 160 22.39 -13.01 17.31
C ALA A 160 21.60 -12.22 18.37
N ASN A 161 21.68 -10.89 18.36
CA ASN A 161 20.99 -9.99 19.28
C ASN A 161 19.64 -9.48 18.74
N TYR A 162 19.05 -10.15 17.73
CA TYR A 162 17.86 -9.69 17.01
C TYR A 162 18.02 -8.33 16.31
N GLU A 163 19.26 -7.88 16.09
CA GLU A 163 19.53 -6.72 15.28
C GLU A 163 19.19 -6.99 13.81
N LEU A 164 18.46 -6.09 13.16
CA LEU A 164 18.15 -6.20 11.75
C LEU A 164 19.39 -5.90 10.92
N LEU A 165 19.90 -6.91 10.20
CA LEU A 165 21.09 -6.78 9.36
C LEU A 165 20.72 -6.44 7.92
N LYS A 166 19.68 -7.10 7.38
CA LYS A 166 19.21 -6.87 6.00
C LYS A 166 17.75 -7.27 5.85
N SER A 167 17.06 -6.65 4.89
CA SER A 167 15.68 -7.00 4.54
C SER A 167 15.52 -7.10 3.02
N PHE A 168 14.64 -8.00 2.60
CA PHE A 168 14.32 -8.27 1.20
C PHE A 168 12.81 -8.31 0.99
N LYS A 169 12.35 -7.75 -0.12
CA LYS A 169 10.99 -7.93 -0.60
C LYS A 169 10.95 -9.16 -1.52
N ILE A 170 10.12 -10.15 -1.22
CA ILE A 170 9.90 -11.34 -2.04
C ILE A 170 8.53 -11.23 -2.71
N ILE A 171 8.47 -11.45 -4.02
CA ILE A 171 7.23 -11.46 -4.79
C ILE A 171 6.89 -12.92 -5.11
N LYS A 172 5.77 -13.44 -4.58
CA LYS A 172 5.23 -14.75 -4.94
C LYS A 172 4.15 -14.58 -6.01
N ASN A 173 4.35 -15.23 -7.17
CA ASN A 173 3.40 -15.26 -8.30
C ASN A 173 2.57 -16.54 -8.31
#